data_AF-A0A1Q6DTY6-F1
#
_entry.id   AF-A0A1Q6DTY6-F1
#
_cell.length_a   1.000
_cell.length_b   1.000
_cell.length_c   1.000
_cell.angle_alpha   90.00
_cell.angle_beta   90.00
_cell.angle_gamma   90.00
#
_symmetry.space_group_name_H-M   'P 1'
#
loop_
_entity.id
_entity.type
_entity.pdbx_description
1 polymer ?
#
loop_
_entity_poly.entity_id
_entity_poly.type
_entity_poly.pdbx_seq_one_letter_code
_entity_poly.pdbx_strand_id
1 'polypeptide(L)'
;MLSDEILEKARIFLKNERLSRIELYSITSIAVIIFFIKFIFIFRSVTSNTKSIQSILITSIPLVFTIFIIYLTYRISKKENKPEHLSRIFIWFIIGLTFSGLITINNLYYQLEKGVIMANKGLVFLNNISIGGLSGLLIGIFNTTNMKNITKISKEKEKRKMLNSLLTHDIKNTSQVVLGYLEILKEELKDQKKTKKN
;
A
#
# COMPACT_ATOMS: atom_id res chain seq x y z
N MET A 1 3.10 -1.45 24.68
CA MET A 1 4.21 -2.37 24.97
C MET A 1 4.28 -3.56 23.99
N LEU A 2 3.28 -4.46 23.93
CA LEU A 2 3.28 -5.58 22.94
C LEU A 2 3.27 -5.10 21.46
N SER A 3 2.61 -3.96 21.20
CA SER A 3 2.54 -3.33 19.87
C SER A 3 3.89 -2.82 19.37
N ASP A 4 4.70 -2.22 20.25
CA ASP A 4 5.93 -1.53 19.87
C ASP A 4 7.07 -2.52 19.58
N GLU A 5 7.13 -3.63 20.32
CA GLU A 5 8.12 -4.69 20.09
C GLU A 5 7.85 -5.45 18.78
N ILE A 6 6.57 -5.68 18.44
CA ILE A 6 6.17 -6.25 17.15
C ILE A 6 6.50 -5.28 16.01
N LEU A 7 6.29 -3.98 16.22
CA LEU A 7 6.62 -2.94 15.23
C LEU A 7 8.13 -2.78 15.04
N GLU A 8 8.93 -2.95 16.08
CA GLU A 8 10.39 -2.87 16.02
C GLU A 8 11.00 -4.11 15.34
N LYS A 9 10.54 -5.32 15.69
CA LYS A 9 10.91 -6.55 14.98
C LYS A 9 10.48 -6.51 13.51
N ALA A 10 9.29 -5.99 13.21
CA ALA A 10 8.84 -5.77 11.84
C ALA A 10 9.75 -4.75 11.11
N ARG A 11 10.20 -3.69 11.78
CA ARG A 11 11.11 -2.67 11.20
C ARG A 11 12.49 -3.24 10.86
N ILE A 12 13.05 -4.10 11.72
CA ILE A 12 14.33 -4.77 11.48
C ILE A 12 14.19 -5.79 10.34
N PHE A 13 13.08 -6.53 10.32
CA PHE A 13 12.73 -7.48 9.25
C PHE A 13 12.58 -6.79 7.88
N LEU A 14 11.99 -5.60 7.84
CA LEU A 14 11.75 -4.78 6.64
C LEU A 14 13.03 -4.24 5.96
N LYS A 15 14.17 -4.19 6.66
CA LYS A 15 15.42 -3.58 6.15
C LYS A 15 16.30 -4.55 5.34
N ASN A 16 15.98 -5.85 5.34
CA ASN A 16 16.85 -6.86 4.73
C ASN A 16 16.42 -7.22 3.30
N GLU A 17 17.26 -6.86 2.33
CA GLU A 17 16.98 -7.01 0.90
C GLU A 17 16.78 -8.49 0.48
N ARG A 18 17.47 -9.43 1.15
CA ARG A 18 17.31 -10.88 0.91
C ARG A 18 15.94 -11.39 1.35
N LEU A 19 15.45 -10.93 2.51
CA LEU A 19 14.12 -11.27 3.03
C LEU A 19 13.02 -10.84 2.07
N SER A 20 13.13 -9.62 1.54
CA SER A 20 12.14 -9.05 0.63
C SER A 20 11.92 -9.89 -0.64
N ARG A 21 12.97 -10.52 -1.17
CA ARG A 21 12.87 -11.43 -2.33
C ARG A 21 12.24 -12.77 -1.92
N ILE A 22 12.58 -13.29 -0.75
CA ILE A 22 11.98 -14.53 -0.22
C ILE A 22 10.47 -14.36 -0.06
N GLU A 23 10.01 -13.23 0.46
CA GLU A 23 8.57 -12.94 0.61
C GLU A 23 7.85 -12.90 -0.73
N LEU A 24 8.45 -12.23 -1.73
CA LEU A 24 7.90 -12.18 -3.08
C LEU A 24 7.79 -13.59 -3.70
N TYR A 25 8.86 -14.38 -3.58
CA TYR A 25 8.87 -15.78 -4.03
C TYR A 25 7.86 -16.65 -3.28
N SER A 26 7.61 -16.33 -2.00
CA SER A 26 6.62 -17.03 -1.18
C SER A 26 5.20 -16.75 -1.67
N ILE A 27 4.86 -15.48 -1.98
CA ILE A 27 3.57 -15.11 -2.56
C ILE A 27 3.35 -15.84 -3.89
N THR A 28 4.35 -15.81 -4.79
CA THR A 28 4.22 -16.52 -6.08
C THR A 28 4.11 -18.02 -5.90
N SER A 29 4.89 -18.63 -5.02
CA SER A 29 4.84 -20.08 -4.77
C SER A 29 3.48 -20.49 -4.23
N ILE A 30 2.94 -19.75 -3.25
CA ILE A 30 1.60 -19.99 -2.70
C ILE A 30 0.53 -19.86 -3.80
N ALA A 31 0.59 -18.79 -4.60
CA ALA A 31 -0.38 -18.58 -5.67
C ALA A 31 -0.33 -19.67 -6.75
N VAL A 32 0.87 -20.15 -7.11
CA VAL A 32 1.07 -21.25 -8.05
C VAL A 32 0.53 -22.57 -7.48
N ILE A 33 0.80 -22.88 -6.22
CA ILE A 33 0.27 -24.08 -5.56
C ILE A 33 -1.25 -24.05 -5.55
N ILE A 34 -1.87 -22.93 -5.15
CA ILE A 34 -3.33 -22.77 -5.16
C ILE A 34 -3.88 -22.93 -6.59
N PHE A 35 -3.19 -22.36 -7.59
CA PHE A 35 -3.58 -22.50 -8.99
C PHE A 35 -3.57 -23.98 -9.43
N PHE A 36 -2.49 -24.72 -9.15
CA PHE A 36 -2.40 -26.13 -9.53
C PHE A 36 -3.47 -26.99 -8.83
N ILE A 37 -3.71 -26.77 -7.53
CA ILE A 37 -4.74 -27.52 -6.80
C ILE A 37 -6.12 -27.25 -7.42
N LYS A 38 -6.45 -25.97 -7.71
CA LYS A 38 -7.72 -25.63 -8.38
C LYS A 38 -7.79 -26.22 -9.78
N PHE A 39 -6.70 -26.15 -10.54
CA PHE A 39 -6.65 -26.67 -11.91
C PHE A 39 -6.92 -28.16 -11.93
N ILE A 40 -6.25 -28.95 -11.08
CA ILE A 40 -6.48 -30.39 -10.95
C ILE A 40 -7.94 -30.67 -10.57
N PHE A 41 -8.50 -29.88 -9.66
CA PHE A 41 -9.88 -30.05 -9.21
C PHE A 41 -10.89 -29.82 -10.34
N ILE A 42 -10.71 -28.71 -11.07
CA ILE A 42 -11.56 -28.32 -12.20
C ILE A 42 -11.40 -29.33 -13.33
N PHE A 43 -10.16 -29.70 -13.66
CA PHE A 43 -9.85 -30.67 -14.69
C PHE A 43 -10.53 -32.00 -14.40
N ARG A 44 -10.37 -32.54 -13.19
CA ARG A 44 -11.06 -33.76 -12.76
C ARG A 44 -12.58 -33.61 -12.87
N SER A 45 -13.12 -32.46 -12.48
CA SER A 45 -14.56 -32.18 -12.57
C SER A 45 -15.08 -32.05 -14.00
N VAL A 46 -14.24 -31.66 -14.96
CA VAL A 46 -14.60 -31.55 -16.38
C VAL A 46 -14.55 -32.93 -17.03
N THR A 47 -13.51 -33.72 -16.73
CA THR A 47 -13.34 -35.07 -17.31
C THR A 47 -14.35 -36.08 -16.77
N SER A 48 -14.81 -35.92 -15.52
CA SER A 48 -15.70 -36.89 -14.88
C SER A 48 -17.19 -36.64 -15.13
N ASN A 49 -17.57 -35.61 -15.88
CA ASN A 49 -18.95 -35.10 -15.83
C ASN A 49 -19.32 -34.40 -17.15
N THR A 50 -20.45 -34.77 -17.78
CA THR A 50 -21.04 -34.10 -18.96
C THR A 50 -21.63 -32.73 -18.55
N LYS A 51 -20.77 -31.84 -18.04
CA LYS A 51 -21.18 -30.53 -17.55
C LYS A 51 -21.48 -29.60 -18.71
N SER A 52 -22.59 -28.88 -18.58
CA SER A 52 -22.92 -27.75 -19.46
C SER A 52 -21.76 -26.75 -19.50
N ILE A 53 -21.52 -26.16 -20.67
CA ILE A 53 -20.50 -25.12 -20.92
C ILE A 53 -20.57 -24.00 -19.86
N GLN A 54 -21.78 -23.67 -19.40
CA GLN A 54 -22.01 -22.66 -18.36
C GLN A 54 -21.33 -23.02 -17.02
N SER A 55 -21.39 -24.29 -16.61
CA SER A 55 -20.75 -24.75 -15.37
C SER A 55 -19.23 -24.67 -15.46
N ILE A 56 -18.67 -24.92 -16.65
CA ILE A 56 -17.22 -24.79 -16.89
C ILE A 56 -16.81 -23.33 -16.75
N LEU A 57 -17.51 -22.41 -17.43
CA LEU A 57 -17.22 -20.97 -17.36
C LEU A 57 -17.22 -20.43 -15.93
N ILE A 58 -18.26 -20.74 -15.14
CA ILE A 58 -18.37 -20.26 -13.76
C ILE A 58 -17.24 -20.81 -12.88
N THR A 59 -16.87 -22.08 -13.08
CA THR A 59 -15.83 -22.72 -12.26
C THR A 59 -14.42 -22.23 -12.64
N SER A 60 -14.24 -21.66 -13.83
CA SER A 60 -12.97 -21.10 -14.29
C SER A 60 -12.66 -19.69 -13.74
N ILE A 61 -13.67 -18.89 -13.38
CA ILE A 61 -13.47 -17.52 -12.82
C ILE A 61 -12.45 -17.49 -11.66
N PRO A 62 -12.52 -18.41 -10.67
CA PRO A 62 -11.53 -18.54 -9.61
C PRO A 62 -10.05 -18.70 -10.03
N LEU A 63 -9.79 -19.23 -11.23
CA LEU A 63 -8.42 -19.36 -11.77
C LEU A 63 -7.91 -18.01 -12.26
N VAL A 64 -8.79 -17.15 -12.76
CA VAL A 64 -8.41 -15.80 -13.20
C VAL A 64 -7.85 -15.01 -12.03
N PHE A 65 -8.43 -15.15 -10.83
CA PHE A 65 -7.91 -14.48 -9.63
C PHE A 65 -6.49 -14.93 -9.26
N THR A 66 -6.18 -16.22 -9.32
CA THR A 66 -4.82 -16.71 -8.99
C THR A 66 -3.81 -16.32 -10.06
N ILE A 67 -4.19 -16.36 -11.35
CA ILE A 67 -3.36 -15.81 -12.44
C ILE A 67 -3.10 -14.32 -12.20
N PHE A 68 -4.11 -13.57 -11.80
CA PHE A 68 -3.98 -12.14 -11.54
C PHE A 68 -3.05 -11.85 -10.37
N ILE A 69 -3.08 -12.65 -9.30
CA ILE A 69 -2.10 -12.58 -8.20
C ILE A 69 -0.67 -12.80 -8.73
N ILE A 70 -0.46 -13.86 -9.52
CA ILE A 70 0.86 -14.17 -10.10
C ILE A 70 1.35 -13.00 -10.97
N TYR A 71 0.48 -12.46 -11.81
CA TYR A 71 0.78 -11.31 -12.66
C TYR A 71 1.14 -10.06 -11.85
N LEU A 72 0.38 -9.74 -10.80
CA LEU A 72 0.68 -8.58 -9.93
C LEU A 72 2.03 -8.75 -9.22
N THR A 73 2.30 -9.94 -8.67
CA THR A 73 3.57 -10.22 -8.00
C THR A 73 4.75 -10.17 -8.98
N TYR A 74 4.59 -10.68 -10.21
CA TYR A 74 5.58 -10.53 -11.28
C TYR A 74 5.84 -9.05 -11.62
N ARG A 75 4.77 -8.25 -11.77
CA ARG A 75 4.88 -6.81 -12.05
C ARG A 75 5.58 -6.07 -10.91
N ILE A 76 5.37 -6.48 -9.66
CA ILE A 76 6.07 -5.94 -8.49
C ILE A 76 7.54 -6.33 -8.54
N SER A 77 7.86 -7.58 -8.91
CA SER A 77 9.24 -8.10 -9.05
C SER A 77 10.06 -7.28 -10.04
N LYS A 78 9.46 -6.88 -11.16
CA LYS A 78 10.14 -6.14 -12.23
C LYS A 78 10.38 -4.67 -11.89
N LYS A 79 9.60 -4.10 -10.96
CA LYS A 79 9.84 -2.74 -10.48
C LYS A 79 10.92 -2.81 -9.40
N GLU A 80 11.97 -1.97 -9.49
CA GLU A 80 12.96 -1.74 -8.42
C GLU A 80 12.29 -1.09 -7.20
N ASN A 81 11.40 -1.84 -6.55
CA ASN A 81 10.76 -1.41 -5.32
C ASN A 81 11.73 -1.67 -4.17
N LYS A 82 11.90 -0.65 -3.34
CA LYS A 82 12.65 -0.77 -2.10
C LYS A 82 12.12 -1.96 -1.29
N PRO A 83 13.00 -2.78 -0.71
CA PRO A 83 12.63 -4.00 0.04
C PRO A 83 11.62 -3.73 1.17
N GLU A 84 11.65 -2.52 1.73
CA GLU A 84 10.76 -2.01 2.78
C GLU A 84 9.26 -2.04 2.43
N HIS A 85 8.88 -2.15 1.15
CA HIS A 85 7.48 -2.21 0.76
C HIS A 85 6.96 -3.65 0.60
N LEU A 86 7.86 -4.61 0.36
CA LEU A 86 7.49 -5.99 0.05
C LEU A 86 6.94 -6.71 1.27
N SER A 87 7.53 -6.54 2.46
CA SER A 87 7.02 -7.24 3.66
C SER A 87 5.66 -6.71 4.10
N ARG A 88 5.40 -5.41 3.90
CA ARG A 88 4.07 -4.86 4.15
C ARG A 88 3.04 -5.47 3.18
N ILE A 89 3.38 -5.64 1.90
CA ILE A 89 2.51 -6.31 0.92
C ILE A 89 2.27 -7.77 1.33
N PHE A 90 3.33 -8.47 1.74
CA PHE A 90 3.24 -9.86 2.21
C PHE A 90 2.34 -10.01 3.44
N ILE A 91 2.49 -9.14 4.44
CA ILE A 91 1.63 -9.14 5.64
C ILE A 91 0.17 -8.96 5.26
N TRP A 92 -0.14 -7.98 4.39
CA TRP A 92 -1.53 -7.77 3.93
C TRP A 92 -2.08 -8.95 3.13
N PHE A 93 -1.23 -9.62 2.33
CA PHE A 93 -1.59 -10.86 1.64
C PHE A 93 -1.95 -11.98 2.64
N ILE A 94 -1.11 -12.23 3.64
CA ILE A 94 -1.37 -13.24 4.68
C ILE A 94 -2.64 -12.92 5.48
N ILE A 95 -2.82 -11.66 5.88
CA ILE A 95 -4.05 -11.21 6.56
C ILE A 95 -5.28 -11.51 5.70
N GLY A 96 -5.21 -11.21 4.40
CA GLY A 96 -6.29 -11.50 3.45
C GLY A 96 -6.63 -12.98 3.33
N LEU A 97 -5.61 -13.84 3.21
CA LEU A 97 -5.79 -15.30 3.18
C LEU A 97 -6.46 -15.80 4.47
N THR A 98 -5.91 -15.41 5.63
CA THR A 98 -6.38 -15.86 6.95
C THR A 98 -7.81 -15.40 7.20
N PHE A 99 -8.11 -14.12 6.98
CA PHE A 99 -9.43 -13.57 7.22
C PHE A 99 -10.51 -14.23 6.36
N SER A 100 -10.23 -14.42 5.07
CA SER A 100 -11.17 -15.11 4.17
C SER A 100 -11.31 -16.60 4.50
N GLY A 101 -10.23 -17.26 4.90
CA GLY A 101 -10.24 -18.63 5.39
C GLY A 101 -11.16 -18.80 6.61
N LEU A 102 -11.03 -17.91 7.61
CA LEU A 102 -11.88 -17.91 8.80
C LEU A 102 -13.36 -17.68 8.47
N ILE A 103 -13.66 -16.69 7.61
CA ILE A 103 -15.04 -16.46 7.14
C ILE A 103 -15.60 -17.72 6.50
N THR A 104 -14.80 -18.41 5.68
CA THR A 104 -15.25 -19.61 4.98
C THR A 104 -15.47 -20.78 5.94
N ILE A 105 -14.57 -20.98 6.90
CA ILE A 105 -14.73 -22.01 7.95
C ILE A 105 -16.03 -21.78 8.72
N ASN A 106 -16.29 -20.54 9.13
CA ASN A 106 -17.52 -20.17 9.82
C ASN A 106 -18.77 -20.45 8.95
N ASN A 107 -18.71 -20.13 7.66
CA ASN A 107 -19.79 -20.40 6.72
C ASN A 107 -20.03 -21.91 6.50
N LEU A 108 -18.96 -22.70 6.40
CA LEU A 108 -19.03 -24.15 6.29
C LEU A 108 -19.65 -24.76 7.55
N TYR A 109 -19.24 -24.31 8.73
CA TYR A 109 -19.79 -24.74 10.00
C TYR A 109 -21.29 -24.45 10.10
N TYR A 110 -21.70 -23.23 9.78
CA TYR A 110 -23.11 -22.84 9.77
C TYR A 110 -23.97 -23.66 8.79
N GLN A 111 -23.46 -23.98 7.62
CA GLN A 111 -24.18 -24.79 6.63
C GLN A 111 -24.27 -26.27 7.05
N LEU A 112 -23.27 -26.78 7.77
CA LEU A 112 -23.30 -28.13 8.34
C LEU A 112 -24.38 -28.27 9.40
N GLU A 113 -24.51 -27.29 10.31
CA GLU A 113 -25.58 -27.27 11.31
C GLU A 113 -26.98 -27.26 10.67
N LYS A 114 -27.13 -26.62 9.51
CA LYS A 114 -28.37 -26.60 8.74
C LYS A 114 -28.60 -27.82 7.84
N GLY A 115 -27.73 -28.82 7.89
CA GLY A 115 -27.86 -30.04 7.08
C GLY A 115 -27.63 -29.83 5.58
N VAL A 116 -27.02 -28.71 5.16
CA VAL A 116 -26.75 -28.45 3.74
C VAL A 116 -25.53 -29.26 3.29
N ILE A 117 -25.74 -30.20 2.36
CA ILE A 117 -24.67 -31.01 1.80
C ILE A 117 -23.98 -30.23 0.68
N MET A 118 -22.82 -29.65 0.99
CA MET A 118 -21.96 -29.02 -0.01
C MET A 118 -21.22 -30.07 -0.85
N ALA A 119 -21.47 -30.07 -2.15
CA ALA A 119 -20.80 -30.94 -3.12
C ALA A 119 -19.27 -30.77 -3.13
N ASN A 120 -18.75 -29.60 -2.72
CA ASN A 120 -17.31 -29.35 -2.79
C ASN A 120 -16.75 -28.34 -1.79
N LYS A 121 -16.66 -28.75 -0.52
CA LYS A 121 -16.13 -27.92 0.57
C LYS A 121 -14.72 -27.38 0.28
N GLY A 122 -13.85 -28.23 -0.30
CA GLY A 122 -12.46 -27.85 -0.62
C GLY A 122 -12.35 -26.77 -1.70
N LEU A 123 -13.11 -26.90 -2.79
CA LEU A 123 -13.10 -25.90 -3.86
C LEU A 123 -13.68 -24.55 -3.40
N VAL A 124 -14.73 -24.56 -2.60
CA VAL A 124 -15.30 -23.35 -1.99
C VAL A 124 -14.27 -22.65 -1.11
N PHE A 125 -13.56 -23.41 -0.27
CA PHE A 125 -12.50 -22.89 0.59
C PHE A 125 -11.34 -22.26 -0.20
N LEU A 126 -10.81 -22.98 -1.20
CA LEU A 126 -9.72 -22.47 -2.04
C LEU A 126 -10.13 -21.23 -2.84
N ASN A 127 -11.39 -21.16 -3.28
CA ASN A 127 -11.89 -20.00 -3.99
C ASN A 127 -11.89 -18.76 -3.11
N ASN A 128 -12.50 -18.85 -1.93
CA ASN A 128 -12.59 -17.73 -0.99
C ASN A 128 -11.21 -17.26 -0.56
N ILE A 129 -10.31 -18.18 -0.17
CA ILE A 129 -8.95 -17.82 0.22
C ILE A 129 -8.23 -17.08 -0.92
N SER A 130 -8.44 -17.45 -2.17
CA SER A 130 -7.82 -16.72 -3.29
C SER A 130 -8.34 -15.29 -3.43
N ILE A 131 -9.64 -15.08 -3.22
CA ILE A 131 -10.26 -13.75 -3.22
C ILE A 131 -9.70 -12.93 -2.06
N GLY A 132 -9.59 -13.54 -0.87
CA GLY A 132 -8.97 -12.92 0.30
C GLY A 132 -7.52 -12.52 0.06
N GLY A 133 -6.70 -13.44 -0.46
CA GLY A 133 -5.31 -13.18 -0.82
C GLY A 133 -5.18 -12.06 -1.85
N LEU A 134 -5.98 -12.08 -2.92
CA LEU A 134 -5.97 -11.01 -3.91
C LEU A 134 -6.32 -9.65 -3.30
N SER A 135 -7.37 -9.61 -2.48
CA SER A 135 -7.83 -8.39 -1.80
C SER A 135 -6.75 -7.84 -0.88
N GLY A 136 -6.14 -8.70 -0.07
CA GLY A 136 -5.01 -8.36 0.79
C GLY A 136 -3.83 -7.80 0.00
N LEU A 137 -3.45 -8.47 -1.09
CA LEU A 137 -2.36 -8.03 -1.96
C LEU A 137 -2.62 -6.64 -2.57
N LEU A 138 -3.84 -6.39 -3.06
CA LEU A 138 -4.23 -5.07 -3.59
C LEU A 138 -4.16 -3.98 -2.52
N ILE A 139 -4.65 -4.25 -1.31
CA ILE A 139 -4.56 -3.32 -0.18
C ILE A 139 -3.09 -3.01 0.16
N GLY A 140 -2.23 -4.03 0.18
CA GLY A 140 -0.80 -3.87 0.41
C GLY A 140 -0.13 -2.96 -0.63
N ILE A 141 -0.45 -3.15 -1.92
CA ILE A 141 0.07 -2.31 -3.02
C ILE A 141 -0.43 -0.87 -2.89
N PHE A 142 -1.71 -0.68 -2.60
CA PHE A 142 -2.30 0.66 -2.50
C PHE A 142 -1.71 1.44 -1.33
N ASN A 143 -1.59 0.81 -0.17
CA ASN A 143 -1.04 1.43 1.03
C ASN A 143 0.42 1.88 0.86
N THR A 144 1.25 1.09 0.15
CA THR A 144 2.64 1.45 -0.14
C THR A 144 2.76 2.61 -1.14
N THR A 145 1.83 2.70 -2.09
CA THR A 145 1.80 3.79 -3.08
C THR A 145 1.38 5.12 -2.45
N ASN A 146 0.37 5.11 -1.58
CA ASN A 146 -0.11 6.33 -0.92
C ASN A 146 0.94 6.97 0.00
N MET A 147 1.73 6.15 0.72
CA MET A 147 2.78 6.67 1.59
C MET A 147 3.86 7.47 0.81
N LYS A 148 4.18 7.05 -0.42
CA LYS A 148 5.11 7.77 -1.30
C LYS A 148 4.54 9.12 -1.76
N ASN A 149 3.23 9.20 -1.97
CA ASN A 149 2.59 10.44 -2.40
C ASN A 149 2.49 11.44 -1.23
N ILE A 150 2.15 10.96 -0.03
CA ILE A 150 2.07 11.80 1.18
C ILE A 150 3.43 12.44 1.49
N THR A 151 4.52 11.67 1.40
CA THR A 151 5.88 12.17 1.65
C THR A 151 6.39 13.14 0.57
N LYS A 152 5.95 13.00 -0.69
CA LYS A 152 6.24 14.00 -1.72
C LYS A 152 5.50 15.31 -1.45
N ILE A 153 4.22 15.22 -1.12
CA ILE A 153 3.38 16.40 -0.81
C ILE A 153 3.93 17.15 0.41
N SER A 154 4.42 16.44 1.44
CA SER A 154 5.00 17.10 2.62
C SER A 154 6.30 17.85 2.29
N LYS A 155 7.18 17.26 1.48
CA LYS A 155 8.42 17.91 1.02
C LYS A 155 8.14 19.15 0.18
N GLU A 156 7.14 19.11 -0.70
CA GLU A 156 6.74 20.28 -1.48
C GLU A 156 6.15 21.38 -0.60
N LYS A 157 5.33 21.03 0.40
CA LYS A 157 4.81 21.99 1.39
C LYS A 157 5.94 22.61 2.20
N GLU A 158 6.91 21.83 2.64
CA GLU A 158 8.07 22.31 3.39
C GLU A 158 8.92 23.26 2.55
N LYS A 159 9.19 22.92 1.29
CA LYS A 159 9.90 23.80 0.35
C LYS A 159 9.16 25.12 0.13
N ARG A 160 7.83 25.09 -0.01
CA ARG A 160 7.01 26.31 -0.13
C ARG A 160 7.05 27.14 1.16
N LYS A 161 6.99 26.50 2.33
CA LYS A 161 7.06 27.19 3.63
C LYS A 161 8.43 27.84 3.84
N MET A 162 9.50 27.15 3.49
CA MET A 162 10.86 27.67 3.53
C MET A 162 11.02 28.87 2.59
N LEU A 163 10.57 28.75 1.33
CA LEU A 163 10.64 29.85 0.37
C LEU A 163 9.82 31.07 0.82
N ASN A 164 8.60 30.86 1.32
CA ASN A 164 7.77 31.94 1.85
C ASN A 164 8.41 32.62 3.05
N SER A 165 9.04 31.85 3.94
CA SER A 165 9.76 32.39 5.10
C SER A 165 10.95 33.24 4.68
N LEU A 166 11.74 32.80 3.70
CA LEU A 166 12.89 33.56 3.18
C LEU A 166 12.44 34.86 2.51
N LEU A 167 11.45 34.80 1.63
CA LEU A 167 10.92 35.99 0.96
C LEU A 167 10.37 37.02 1.95
N THR A 168 9.60 36.57 2.94
CA THR A 168 9.03 37.46 3.95
C THR A 168 10.13 38.09 4.81
N HIS A 169 11.14 37.32 5.17
CA HIS A 169 12.29 37.80 5.92
C HIS A 169 13.07 38.87 5.14
N ASP A 170 13.37 38.62 3.88
CA ASP A 170 14.18 39.53 3.05
C ASP A 170 13.43 40.82 2.72
N ILE A 171 12.11 40.73 2.47
CA ILE A 171 11.24 41.89 2.31
C ILE A 171 11.22 42.72 3.59
N LYS A 172 11.05 42.07 4.76
CA LYS A 172 11.04 42.76 6.05
C LYS A 172 12.37 43.47 6.32
N ASN A 173 13.49 42.80 6.09
CA ASN A 173 14.82 43.39 6.26
C ASN A 173 15.03 44.57 5.31
N THR A 174 14.69 44.43 4.04
CA THR A 174 14.82 45.52 3.07
C THR A 174 13.96 46.72 3.45
N SER A 175 12.71 46.49 3.87
CA SER A 175 11.85 47.56 4.38
C SER A 175 12.42 48.25 5.62
N GLN A 176 13.01 47.51 6.56
CA GLN A 176 13.64 48.10 7.74
C GLN A 176 14.86 48.96 7.38
N VAL A 177 15.68 48.54 6.43
CA VAL A 177 16.82 49.34 5.93
C VAL A 177 16.32 50.63 5.27
N VAL A 178 15.31 50.55 4.40
CA VAL A 178 14.71 51.74 3.75
C VAL A 178 14.12 52.69 4.79
N LEU A 179 13.42 52.17 5.80
CA LEU A 179 12.87 52.99 6.89
C LEU A 179 13.99 53.68 7.69
N GLY A 180 15.10 53.00 7.96
CA GLY A 180 16.26 53.60 8.62
C GLY A 180 16.87 54.76 7.81
N TYR A 181 17.04 54.59 6.49
CA TYR A 181 17.52 55.69 5.64
C TYR A 181 16.54 56.87 5.58
N LEU A 182 15.23 56.60 5.56
CA LEU A 182 14.22 57.65 5.62
C LEU A 182 14.25 58.42 6.94
N GLU A 183 14.57 57.76 8.04
CA GLU A 183 14.71 58.39 9.36
C GLU A 183 15.94 59.30 9.42
N ILE A 184 17.10 58.84 8.91
CA ILE A 184 18.32 59.66 8.79
C ILE A 184 18.07 60.90 7.91
N LEU A 185 17.47 60.72 6.72
CA LEU A 185 17.11 61.82 5.83
C LEU A 185 16.17 62.84 6.51
N LYS A 186 15.22 62.35 7.30
CA LYS A 186 14.28 63.22 8.04
C LYS A 186 14.99 64.03 9.13
N GLU A 187 15.99 63.44 9.80
CA GLU A 187 16.79 64.10 10.83
C GLU A 187 17.70 65.17 10.24
N GLU A 188 18.42 64.86 9.14
CA GLU A 188 19.23 65.84 8.40
C GLU A 188 18.41 67.03 7.90
N LEU A 189 17.22 66.79 7.34
CA LEU A 189 16.31 67.86 6.92
C LEU A 189 15.83 68.73 8.10
N LYS A 190 15.74 68.16 9.30
CA LYS A 190 15.34 68.87 10.53
C LYS A 190 16.48 69.78 11.01
N ASP A 191 17.72 69.31 10.94
CA ASP A 191 18.91 70.07 11.33
C ASP A 191 19.24 71.19 10.33
N GLN A 192 19.04 70.96 9.03
CA GLN A 192 19.12 72.03 8.01
C GLN A 192 18.06 73.12 8.20
N LYS A 193 16.85 72.76 8.66
CA LYS A 193 15.79 73.74 8.98
C LYS A 193 16.09 74.54 10.25
N LYS A 194 16.82 73.98 11.21
CA LYS A 194 17.27 74.70 12.42
C LYS A 194 18.40 75.68 12.11
N THR A 195 19.35 75.30 11.26
CA THR A 195 20.48 76.17 10.87
C THR A 195 20.08 77.34 9.97
N LYS A 196 19.01 77.23 9.17
CA LYS A 196 18.46 78.37 8.39
C LYS A 196 17.61 79.37 9.19
N LYS A 197 17.38 79.11 10.49
CA LYS A 197 16.49 79.93 11.34
C LYS A 197 17.23 80.78 12.37
N ASN A 198 18.57 80.68 12.40
CA ASN A 198 19.49 81.61 13.05
C ASN A 198 20.21 82.43 11.97
#